data_AF-A0A4V2V884-F1
#
_entry.id   AF-A0A4V2V884-F1
#
_cell.length_a   1.000
_cell.length_b   1.000
_cell.length_c   1.000
_cell.angle_alpha   90.00
_cell.angle_beta   90.00
_cell.angle_gamma   90.00
#
_symmetry.space_group_name_H-M   'P 1'
#
loop_
_entity.id
_entity.type
_entity.pdbx_description
1 polymer ?
#
loop_
_entity_poly.entity_id
_entity_poly.type
_entity_poly.pdbx_seq_one_letter_code
_entity_poly.pdbx_strand_id
1 'polypeptide(L)'
;MDEKRSADLQTDLATGLYGTMVIAIMSSTSAIGVVKRPRLLPQRSFPDYAYLPGRQPHPVRDSAGHSYHVGPLPLVAKASLDSDAFAWGEDLFNHGYYWEAHEAWEGLWQVAERGSAMRMLLKGLILVSAAGVKIREGKHDATVRHAGRAAALFRRLVLGPRHPFARALGMSPAVLAEHVEIAARTPAVLASTMPGQPEPVFDFILGAKSRARGQAHL
;
A
#
# COMPACT_ATOMS: atom_id res chain seq x y z
N MET A 1 -8.64 -19.22 -91.75
CA MET A 1 -8.85 -18.02 -92.59
C MET A 1 -9.46 -17.01 -91.65
N ASP A 2 -8.62 -16.09 -91.17
CA ASP A 2 -8.92 -14.77 -90.56
C ASP A 2 -10.03 -14.66 -89.50
N GLU A 3 -9.94 -13.89 -88.42
CA GLU A 3 -8.94 -13.00 -87.84
C GLU A 3 -9.62 -12.44 -86.57
N LYS A 4 -8.82 -12.08 -85.55
CA LYS A 4 -9.18 -11.26 -84.36
C LYS A 4 -9.99 -11.90 -83.21
N ARG A 5 -9.24 -12.64 -82.38
CA ARG A 5 -8.85 -12.27 -81.00
C ARG A 5 -9.91 -11.50 -80.19
N SER A 6 -10.71 -12.23 -79.42
CA SER A 6 -11.26 -11.75 -78.14
C SER A 6 -11.02 -12.84 -77.10
N ALA A 7 -10.02 -12.61 -76.26
CA ALA A 7 -9.75 -13.35 -75.05
C ALA A 7 -9.13 -12.33 -74.10
N ASP A 8 -9.86 -11.97 -73.05
CA ASP A 8 -9.54 -12.53 -71.75
C ASP A 8 -10.81 -12.66 -70.90
N LEU A 9 -10.95 -13.88 -70.40
CA LEU A 9 -12.03 -14.44 -69.60
C LEU A 9 -11.72 -14.25 -68.11
N GLN A 10 -12.81 -14.19 -67.33
CA GLN A 10 -12.95 -14.71 -65.97
C GLN A 10 -12.08 -14.05 -64.86
N THR A 11 -12.61 -13.65 -63.69
CA THR A 11 -13.73 -14.21 -62.93
C THR A 11 -14.18 -13.18 -61.88
N ASP A 12 -15.50 -13.07 -61.71
CA ASP A 12 -16.14 -12.56 -60.50
C ASP A 12 -15.60 -13.21 -59.22
N LEU A 13 -15.63 -12.48 -58.10
CA LEU A 13 -16.53 -12.77 -56.97
C LEU A 13 -16.14 -11.98 -55.71
N ALA A 14 -17.18 -11.38 -55.13
CA ALA A 14 -17.21 -10.69 -53.87
C ALA A 14 -16.82 -11.57 -52.67
N THR A 15 -15.94 -11.07 -51.80
CA THR A 15 -15.84 -11.34 -50.34
C THR A 15 -14.81 -10.34 -49.83
N GLY A 16 -14.95 -9.55 -48.77
CA GLY A 16 -15.57 -9.77 -47.48
C GLY A 16 -14.83 -8.83 -46.51
N LEU A 17 -15.58 -8.30 -45.54
CA LEU A 17 -15.10 -7.48 -44.44
C LEU A 17 -13.87 -8.08 -43.75
N TYR A 18 -12.90 -7.24 -43.37
CA TYR A 18 -12.25 -7.22 -42.05
C TYR A 18 -11.24 -6.06 -42.06
N GLY A 19 -11.78 -4.84 -42.02
CA GLY A 19 -10.98 -3.66 -41.70
C GLY A 19 -10.53 -3.77 -40.25
N THR A 20 -9.23 -3.94 -40.03
CA THR A 20 -8.59 -4.03 -38.73
C THR A 20 -8.89 -2.75 -37.94
N MET A 21 -9.89 -2.81 -37.06
CA MET A 21 -10.17 -1.75 -36.10
C MET A 21 -9.05 -1.78 -35.06
N VAL A 22 -7.99 -1.00 -35.31
CA VAL A 22 -7.00 -0.71 -34.28
C VAL A 22 -7.72 0.11 -33.22
N ILE A 23 -8.22 -0.58 -32.18
CA ILE A 23 -8.72 0.04 -30.96
C ILE A 23 -7.51 0.73 -30.35
N ALA A 24 -7.33 2.02 -30.64
CA ALA A 24 -6.51 2.89 -29.82
C ALA A 24 -7.18 2.93 -28.45
N ILE A 25 -6.68 2.10 -27.52
CA ILE A 25 -6.96 2.26 -26.11
C ILE A 25 -6.35 3.60 -25.74
N MET A 26 -7.15 4.67 -25.86
CA MET A 26 -6.84 5.92 -25.22
C MET A 26 -6.84 5.62 -23.72
N SER A 27 -5.65 5.33 -23.20
CA SER A 27 -5.41 5.36 -21.76
C SER A 27 -5.80 6.77 -21.34
N SER A 28 -7.01 6.91 -20.80
CA SER A 28 -7.42 8.13 -20.13
C SER A 28 -6.47 8.28 -18.97
N THR A 29 -5.40 9.05 -19.19
CA THR A 29 -4.62 9.65 -18.13
C THR A 29 -5.57 10.63 -17.45
N SER A 30 -6.43 10.11 -16.56
CA SER A 30 -7.04 10.93 -15.55
C SER A 30 -5.90 11.67 -14.88
N ALA A 31 -5.95 13.00 -14.92
CA ALA A 31 -5.07 13.84 -14.14
C ALA A 31 -4.98 13.22 -12.75
N ILE A 32 -3.78 12.79 -12.36
CA ILE A 32 -3.53 12.12 -11.10
C ILE A 32 -3.84 13.15 -10.02
N GLY A 33 -5.10 13.19 -9.57
CA GLY A 33 -5.47 13.90 -8.38
C GLY A 33 -4.59 13.34 -7.30
N VAL A 34 -3.70 14.17 -6.75
CA VAL A 34 -2.86 13.79 -5.62
C VAL A 34 -3.81 13.24 -4.57
N VAL A 35 -3.78 11.92 -4.35
CA VAL A 35 -4.69 11.29 -3.38
C VAL A 35 -4.36 11.91 -2.04
N LYS A 36 -5.28 12.75 -1.52
CA LYS A 36 -5.07 13.44 -0.25
C LYS A 36 -4.98 12.39 0.84
N ARG A 37 -3.80 12.28 1.46
CA ARG A 37 -3.53 11.37 2.59
C ARG A 37 -3.77 12.14 3.89
N PRO A 38 -4.92 11.94 4.56
CA PRO A 38 -5.26 12.65 5.78
C PRO A 38 -4.37 12.20 6.94
N ARG A 39 -4.09 13.12 7.86
CA ARG A 39 -3.39 12.87 9.11
C ARG A 39 -4.40 12.66 10.24
N LEU A 40 -4.35 11.52 10.90
CA LEU A 40 -5.14 11.17 12.08
C LEU A 40 -4.60 11.85 13.34
N LEU A 41 -3.29 12.11 13.39
CA LEU A 41 -2.61 12.81 14.48
C LEU A 41 -1.79 13.98 13.92
N PRO A 42 -2.44 15.05 13.40
CA PRO A 42 -1.75 16.17 12.75
C PRO A 42 -0.81 16.95 13.68
N GLN A 43 -1.04 16.89 15.00
CA GLN A 43 -0.22 17.51 16.03
C GLN A 43 1.16 16.84 16.21
N ARG A 44 1.33 15.60 15.71
CA ARG A 44 2.59 14.87 15.83
C ARG A 44 3.42 15.03 14.55
N SER A 45 4.57 15.68 14.64
CA SER A 45 5.48 15.83 13.50
C SER A 45 6.02 14.47 13.04
N PHE A 46 6.19 14.32 11.73
CA PHE A 46 6.90 13.17 11.18
C PHE A 46 8.40 13.25 11.45
N PRO A 47 9.11 12.12 11.46
CA PRO A 47 10.57 12.12 11.47
C PRO A 47 11.15 12.86 10.26
N ASP A 48 12.34 13.43 10.43
CA ASP A 48 13.02 14.22 9.38
C ASP A 48 13.38 13.39 8.13
N TYR A 49 13.38 12.06 8.25
CA TYR A 49 13.53 11.13 7.14
C TYR A 49 12.83 9.82 7.44
N ALA A 50 12.35 9.14 6.39
CA ALA A 50 11.95 7.74 6.51
C ALA A 50 13.16 6.84 6.29
N TYR A 51 13.42 5.97 7.25
CA TYR A 51 14.53 5.07 7.21
C TYR A 51 14.43 4.06 6.07
N LEU A 52 15.49 4.02 5.26
CA LEU A 52 15.74 3.01 4.26
C LEU A 52 17.14 2.43 4.51
N PRO A 53 17.27 1.10 4.72
CA PRO A 53 18.55 0.48 4.99
C PRO A 53 19.62 0.85 3.96
N GLY A 54 20.78 1.27 4.44
CA GLY A 54 21.92 1.66 3.61
C GLY A 54 21.83 3.06 2.99
N ARG A 55 20.79 3.85 3.28
CA ARG A 55 20.65 5.23 2.76
C ARG A 55 20.63 6.32 3.83
N GLN A 56 20.12 6.04 5.02
CA GLN A 56 20.08 6.99 6.14
C GLN A 56 20.66 6.38 7.42
N PRO A 57 21.08 7.20 8.40
CA PRO A 57 21.44 6.74 9.74
C PRO A 57 20.34 5.86 10.33
N HIS A 58 20.73 4.79 11.01
CA HIS A 58 19.77 3.90 11.63
C HIS A 58 19.03 4.63 12.78
N PRO A 59 17.69 4.68 12.80
CA PRO A 59 16.94 5.54 13.72
C PRO A 59 17.28 5.37 15.20
N VAL A 60 17.50 4.13 15.65
CA VAL A 60 17.79 3.81 17.07
C VAL A 60 19.28 3.52 17.35
N ARG A 61 20.02 3.02 16.36
CA ARG A 61 21.36 2.44 16.57
C ARG A 61 22.50 3.39 16.20
N ASP A 62 22.19 4.43 15.44
CA ASP A 62 23.13 5.43 14.98
C ASP A 62 22.96 6.71 15.80
N SER A 63 24.05 7.36 16.19
CA SER A 63 24.00 8.63 16.94
C SER A 63 23.33 9.77 16.19
N ALA A 64 23.29 9.72 14.85
CA ALA A 64 22.55 10.65 14.01
C ALA A 64 21.11 10.20 13.72
N GLY A 65 20.66 9.10 14.35
CA GLY A 65 19.32 8.54 14.18
C GLY A 65 18.23 9.39 14.80
N HIS A 66 17.10 9.56 14.10
CA HIS A 66 15.97 10.38 14.58
C HIS A 66 15.23 9.80 15.83
N SER A 67 15.60 8.60 16.28
CA SER A 67 15.12 7.98 17.51
C SER A 67 16.27 7.61 18.45
N TYR A 68 17.46 8.16 18.25
CA TYR A 68 18.61 7.86 19.10
C TYR A 68 18.39 8.40 20.51
N HIS A 69 18.63 7.56 21.52
CA HIS A 69 18.30 7.83 22.93
C HIS A 69 16.82 8.14 23.24
N VAL A 70 15.92 8.02 22.26
CA VAL A 70 14.50 7.97 22.55
C VAL A 70 14.26 6.60 23.17
N GLY A 71 14.04 6.57 24.48
CA GLY A 71 13.69 5.34 25.20
C GLY A 71 12.49 4.65 24.54
N PRO A 72 12.27 3.34 24.78
CA PRO A 72 11.13 2.64 24.21
C PRO A 72 9.85 3.45 24.47
N LEU A 73 8.99 3.55 23.45
CA LEU A 73 7.67 4.19 23.60
C LEU A 73 7.02 3.66 24.90
N PRO A 74 6.34 4.52 25.68
CA PRO A 74 5.73 4.12 26.96
C PRO A 74 5.00 2.80 26.79
N LEU A 75 5.29 1.83 27.66
CA LEU A 75 4.78 0.48 27.53
C LEU A 75 3.24 0.54 27.45
N VAL A 76 2.70 0.29 26.26
CA VAL A 76 1.25 0.32 26.07
C VAL A 76 0.70 -0.87 26.83
N ALA A 77 -0.07 -0.64 27.89
CA ALA A 77 -0.56 -1.72 28.75
C ALA A 77 -1.44 -2.74 28.00
N LYS A 78 -2.10 -2.31 26.92
CA LYS A 78 -2.99 -3.14 26.10
C LYS A 78 -3.04 -2.66 24.66
N ALA A 79 -2.96 -3.59 23.70
CA ALA A 79 -3.18 -3.29 22.30
C ALA A 79 -4.64 -2.85 22.05
N SER A 80 -4.81 -1.68 21.42
CA SER A 80 -6.12 -1.11 21.09
C SER A 80 -6.09 -0.40 19.73
N LEU A 81 -7.15 -0.59 18.94
CA LEU A 81 -7.35 0.11 17.65
C LEU A 81 -7.61 1.60 17.84
N ASP A 82 -8.15 1.99 18.99
CA ASP A 82 -8.49 3.38 19.30
C ASP A 82 -7.31 4.13 19.95
N SER A 83 -6.15 3.47 20.10
CA SER A 83 -4.95 4.09 20.68
C SER A 83 -4.24 5.02 19.71
N ASP A 84 -3.61 6.07 20.23
CA ASP A 84 -2.75 6.96 19.45
C ASP A 84 -1.57 6.22 18.80
N ALA A 85 -1.08 5.15 19.43
CA ALA A 85 -0.02 4.32 18.83
C ALA A 85 -0.48 3.61 17.56
N PHE A 86 -1.74 3.13 17.51
CA PHE A 86 -2.29 2.50 16.31
C PHE A 86 -2.49 3.53 15.19
N ALA A 87 -3.11 4.67 15.51
CA ALA A 87 -3.32 5.78 14.57
C ALA A 87 -2.00 6.39 14.08
N TRP A 88 -0.96 6.40 14.92
CA TRP A 88 0.38 6.85 14.53
C TRP A 88 1.01 5.94 13.48
N GLY A 89 0.87 4.63 13.63
CA GLY A 89 1.31 3.68 12.61
C GLY A 89 0.56 3.87 11.28
N GLU A 90 -0.74 4.18 11.32
CA GLU A 90 -1.52 4.49 10.10
C GLU A 90 -1.02 5.77 9.41
N ASP A 91 -0.77 6.84 10.17
CA ASP A 91 -0.21 8.09 9.63
C ASP A 91 1.16 7.85 8.99
N LEU A 92 2.08 7.18 9.68
CA LEU A 92 3.40 6.85 9.15
C LEU A 92 3.31 6.00 7.88
N PHE A 93 2.51 4.95 7.91
CA PHE A 93 2.33 4.04 6.79
C PHE A 93 1.77 4.76 5.56
N ASN A 94 0.69 5.51 5.74
CA ASN A 94 0.02 6.23 4.67
C ASN A 94 0.96 7.26 4.02
N HIS A 95 1.94 7.78 4.75
CA HIS A 95 2.89 8.77 4.27
C HIS A 95 4.26 8.21 3.90
N GLY A 96 4.45 6.89 3.78
CA GLY A 96 5.69 6.29 3.25
C GLY A 96 6.79 6.01 4.28
N TYR A 97 6.54 6.26 5.56
CA TYR A 97 7.41 5.97 6.70
C TYR A 97 7.24 4.53 7.18
N TYR A 98 7.51 3.56 6.28
CA TYR A 98 7.14 2.17 6.53
C TYR A 98 7.94 1.50 7.64
N TRP A 99 9.22 1.83 7.81
CA TRP A 99 9.99 1.27 8.91
C TRP A 99 9.48 1.80 10.25
N GLU A 100 9.16 3.09 10.30
CA GLU A 100 8.63 3.71 11.50
C GLU A 100 7.23 3.18 11.84
N ALA A 101 6.39 2.93 10.82
CA ALA A 101 5.08 2.30 10.99
C ALA A 101 5.21 0.86 11.53
N HIS A 102 6.20 0.11 11.04
CA HIS A 102 6.53 -1.21 11.57
C HIS A 102 6.82 -1.13 13.07
N GLU A 103 7.70 -0.23 13.50
CA GLU A 103 8.07 -0.08 14.92
C GLU A 103 6.87 0.36 15.78
N ALA A 104 6.06 1.30 15.27
CA ALA A 104 4.87 1.78 15.97
C ALA A 104 3.87 0.63 16.26
N TRP A 105 3.68 -0.28 15.31
CA TRP A 105 2.81 -1.45 15.49
C TRP A 105 3.47 -2.63 16.19
N GLU A 106 4.81 -2.78 16.15
CA GLU A 106 5.53 -3.84 16.85
C GLU A 106 5.34 -3.74 18.38
N GLY A 107 5.37 -2.53 18.94
CA GLY A 107 5.08 -2.31 20.36
C GLY A 107 3.68 -2.80 20.77
N LEU A 108 2.66 -2.51 19.94
CA LEU A 108 1.30 -3.03 20.14
C LEU A 108 1.23 -4.55 19.97
N TRP A 109 1.95 -5.09 18.99
CA TRP A 109 1.99 -6.52 18.73
C TRP A 109 2.58 -7.30 19.89
N GLN A 110 3.63 -6.78 20.53
CA GLN A 110 4.27 -7.41 21.68
C GLN A 110 3.30 -7.62 22.83
N VAL A 111 2.48 -6.62 23.15
CA VAL A 111 1.50 -6.64 24.27
C VAL A 111 0.13 -7.22 23.90
N ALA A 112 -0.14 -7.45 22.61
CA ALA A 112 -1.37 -8.10 22.18
C ALA A 112 -1.41 -9.57 22.61
N GLU A 113 -2.56 -10.02 23.09
CA GLU A 113 -2.77 -11.40 23.55
C GLU A 113 -2.36 -12.43 22.46
N ARG A 114 -1.63 -13.46 22.87
CA ARG A 114 -1.18 -14.53 21.97
C ARG A 114 -2.39 -15.26 21.38
N GLY A 115 -2.34 -15.53 20.08
CA GLY A 115 -3.46 -16.17 19.36
C GLY A 115 -4.65 -15.25 19.05
N SER A 116 -4.71 -14.03 19.60
CA SER A 116 -5.82 -13.11 19.34
C SER A 116 -5.85 -12.61 17.89
N ALA A 117 -7.05 -12.28 17.42
CA ALA A 117 -7.26 -11.62 16.13
C ALA A 117 -6.52 -10.27 16.04
N MET A 118 -6.40 -9.54 17.16
CA MET A 118 -5.64 -8.28 17.23
C MET A 118 -4.16 -8.51 16.93
N ARG A 119 -3.55 -9.51 17.59
CA ARG A 119 -2.14 -9.85 17.35
C ARG A 119 -1.91 -10.31 15.91
N MET A 120 -2.86 -11.04 15.33
CA MET A 120 -2.81 -11.45 13.92
C MET A 120 -2.90 -10.25 12.97
N LEU A 121 -3.82 -9.32 13.21
CA LEU A 121 -3.95 -8.09 12.44
C LEU A 121 -2.66 -7.27 12.48
N LEU A 122 -2.14 -6.99 13.67
CA LEU A 122 -0.90 -6.23 13.86
C LEU A 122 0.28 -6.90 13.16
N LYS A 123 0.38 -8.24 13.23
CA LYS A 123 1.43 -8.96 12.51
C LYS A 123 1.31 -8.80 10.99
N GLY A 124 0.09 -8.79 10.46
CA GLY A 124 -0.17 -8.48 9.06
C GLY A 124 0.32 -7.08 8.69
N LEU A 125 -0.07 -6.06 9.44
CA LEU A 125 0.32 -4.65 9.21
C LEU A 125 1.85 -4.44 9.29
N ILE A 126 2.53 -5.09 10.24
CA ILE A 126 4.00 -5.11 10.35
C ILE A 126 4.65 -5.72 9.10
N LEU A 127 4.07 -6.80 8.55
CA LEU A 127 4.56 -7.42 7.32
C LEU A 127 4.31 -6.54 6.08
N VAL A 128 3.16 -5.86 5.99
CA VAL A 128 2.92 -4.89 4.91
C VAL A 128 3.90 -3.74 4.98
N SER A 129 4.19 -3.24 6.18
CA SER A 129 5.20 -2.20 6.40
C SER A 129 6.59 -2.68 5.94
N ALA A 130 6.98 -3.90 6.31
CA ALA A 130 8.22 -4.50 5.80
C ALA A 130 8.22 -4.61 4.26
N ALA A 131 7.09 -4.98 3.64
CA ALA A 131 6.96 -5.01 2.18
C ALA A 131 7.15 -3.60 1.58
N GLY A 132 6.58 -2.55 2.17
CA GLY A 132 6.77 -1.16 1.74
C GLY A 132 8.24 -0.73 1.77
N VAL A 133 8.98 -1.10 2.82
CA VAL A 133 10.45 -0.90 2.86
C VAL A 133 11.12 -1.63 1.70
N LYS A 134 10.76 -2.90 1.44
CA LYS A 134 11.37 -3.70 0.36
C LYS A 134 11.05 -3.17 -1.05
N ILE A 135 9.86 -2.63 -1.26
CA ILE A 135 9.50 -1.93 -2.50
C ILE A 135 10.44 -0.74 -2.70
N ARG A 136 10.63 0.09 -1.67
CA ARG A 136 11.54 1.25 -1.72
C ARG A 136 13.02 0.86 -1.88
N GLU A 137 13.42 -0.33 -1.42
CA GLU A 137 14.76 -0.89 -1.66
C GLU A 137 14.91 -1.52 -3.06
N GLY A 138 13.84 -1.65 -3.86
CA GLY A 138 13.86 -2.36 -5.13
C GLY A 138 13.99 -3.89 -5.00
N LYS A 139 13.67 -4.46 -3.82
CA LYS A 139 13.87 -5.88 -3.50
C LYS A 139 12.60 -6.71 -3.73
N HIS A 140 12.27 -6.94 -5.01
CA HIS A 140 11.03 -7.58 -5.45
C HIS A 140 10.69 -8.89 -4.72
N ASP A 141 11.61 -9.86 -4.67
CA ASP A 141 11.32 -11.18 -4.05
C ASP A 141 11.01 -11.06 -2.56
N ALA A 142 11.68 -10.13 -1.88
CA ALA A 142 11.42 -9.86 -0.47
C ALA A 142 10.06 -9.17 -0.28
N THR A 143 9.68 -8.26 -1.18
CA THR A 143 8.34 -7.66 -1.24
C THR A 143 7.27 -8.73 -1.37
N VAL A 144 7.34 -9.58 -2.39
CA VAL A 144 6.33 -10.64 -2.66
C VAL A 144 6.19 -11.56 -1.46
N ARG A 145 7.31 -11.97 -0.84
CA ARG A 145 7.29 -12.82 0.36
C ARG A 145 6.60 -12.14 1.54
N HIS A 146 6.88 -10.87 1.83
CA HIS A 146 6.26 -10.17 2.95
C HIS A 146 4.77 -9.89 2.68
N ALA A 147 4.44 -9.42 1.48
CA ALA A 147 3.07 -9.16 1.06
C ALA A 147 2.20 -10.40 1.10
N GLY A 148 2.65 -11.54 0.54
CA GLY A 148 1.89 -12.78 0.55
C GLY A 148 1.63 -13.32 1.96
N ARG A 149 2.63 -13.21 2.86
CA ARG A 149 2.44 -13.58 4.28
C ARG A 149 1.44 -12.66 4.99
N ALA A 150 1.48 -11.36 4.72
CA ALA A 150 0.51 -10.42 5.27
C ALA A 150 -0.92 -10.72 4.78
N ALA A 151 -1.08 -10.91 3.47
CA ALA A 151 -2.35 -11.25 2.83
C ALA A 151 -2.94 -12.54 3.40
N ALA A 152 -2.13 -13.58 3.62
CA ALA A 152 -2.57 -14.82 4.25
C ALA A 152 -3.11 -14.61 5.69
N LEU A 153 -2.50 -13.73 6.49
CA LEU A 153 -3.00 -13.38 7.82
C LEU A 153 -4.32 -12.62 7.74
N PHE A 154 -4.42 -11.63 6.84
CA PHE A 154 -5.64 -10.86 6.69
C PHE A 154 -6.83 -11.70 6.18
N ARG A 155 -6.60 -12.67 5.29
CA ARG A 155 -7.66 -13.60 4.84
C ARG A 155 -8.16 -14.53 5.94
N ARG A 156 -7.29 -14.90 6.90
CA ARG A 156 -7.70 -15.69 8.08
C ARG A 156 -8.58 -14.91 9.05
N LEU A 157 -8.53 -13.58 9.00
CA LEU A 157 -9.45 -12.71 9.71
C LEU A 157 -10.81 -12.69 8.99
N VAL A 158 -11.50 -13.84 8.98
CA VAL A 158 -12.88 -13.99 8.46
C VAL A 158 -13.83 -13.27 9.41
N LEU A 159 -14.03 -11.98 9.15
CA LEU A 159 -14.72 -11.07 10.04
C LEU A 159 -15.82 -10.34 9.24
N GLY A 160 -16.98 -10.17 9.86
CA GLY A 160 -18.10 -9.49 9.22
C GLY A 160 -17.78 -8.01 8.88
N PRO A 161 -18.49 -7.39 7.93
CA PRO A 161 -18.22 -6.00 7.48
C PRO A 161 -18.29 -4.94 8.58
N ARG A 162 -18.98 -5.22 9.69
CA ARG A 162 -19.10 -4.31 10.86
C ARG A 162 -18.02 -4.55 11.93
N HIS A 163 -17.06 -5.44 11.68
CA HIS A 163 -16.01 -5.73 12.63
C HIS A 163 -15.14 -4.49 12.88
N PRO A 164 -14.70 -4.23 14.13
CA PRO A 164 -13.87 -3.06 14.46
C PRO A 164 -12.63 -2.88 13.57
N PHE A 165 -12.04 -3.97 13.07
CA PHE A 165 -10.90 -3.92 12.14
C PHE A 165 -11.26 -3.24 10.82
N ALA A 166 -12.41 -3.58 10.23
CA ALA A 166 -12.81 -2.98 8.97
C ALA A 166 -13.06 -1.47 9.11
N ARG A 167 -13.62 -1.07 10.27
CA ARG A 167 -13.79 0.34 10.63
C ARG A 167 -12.45 1.03 10.80
N ALA A 168 -11.54 0.46 11.60
CA ALA A 168 -10.23 1.04 11.88
C ALA A 168 -9.42 1.24 10.59
N LEU A 169 -9.28 0.18 9.78
CA LEU A 169 -8.52 0.23 8.52
C LEU A 169 -9.20 1.03 7.41
N GLY A 170 -10.50 1.32 7.51
CA GLY A 170 -11.30 1.91 6.43
C GLY A 170 -11.66 0.95 5.30
N MET A 171 -11.27 -0.32 5.41
CA MET A 171 -11.58 -1.44 4.50
C MET A 171 -11.51 -2.78 5.24
N SER A 172 -12.12 -3.83 4.71
CA SER A 172 -12.00 -5.15 5.31
C SER A 172 -10.56 -5.69 5.21
N PRO A 173 -10.11 -6.55 6.14
CA PRO A 173 -8.82 -7.23 6.01
C PRO A 173 -8.69 -7.99 4.67
N ALA A 174 -9.76 -8.61 4.18
CA ALA A 174 -9.74 -9.30 2.89
C ALA A 174 -9.43 -8.35 1.72
N VAL A 175 -10.06 -7.17 1.68
CA VAL A 175 -9.77 -6.14 0.66
C VAL A 175 -8.34 -5.64 0.79
N LEU A 176 -7.86 -5.40 2.02
CA LEU A 176 -6.46 -5.03 2.26
C LEU A 176 -5.49 -6.09 1.72
N ALA A 177 -5.81 -7.39 1.86
CA ALA A 177 -4.99 -8.48 1.32
C ALA A 177 -4.82 -8.39 -0.20
N GLU A 178 -5.89 -8.07 -0.93
CA GLU A 178 -5.87 -7.91 -2.39
C GLU A 178 -4.98 -6.73 -2.81
N HIS A 179 -5.18 -5.57 -2.19
CA HIS A 179 -4.38 -4.37 -2.48
C HIS A 179 -2.88 -4.60 -2.22
N VAL A 180 -2.54 -5.24 -1.11
CA VAL A 180 -1.14 -5.54 -0.74
C VAL A 180 -0.47 -6.45 -1.77
N GLU A 181 -1.19 -7.46 -2.27
CA GLU A 181 -0.66 -8.36 -3.31
C GLU A 181 -0.56 -7.69 -4.68
N ILE A 182 -1.50 -6.80 -5.03
CA ILE A 182 -1.42 -6.00 -6.26
C ILE A 182 -0.18 -5.11 -6.21
N ALA A 183 0.01 -4.36 -5.12
CA ALA A 183 1.19 -3.50 -4.95
C ALA A 183 2.52 -4.27 -5.01
N ALA A 184 2.54 -5.53 -4.52
CA ALA A 184 3.74 -6.36 -4.58
C ALA A 184 4.12 -6.85 -5.99
N ARG A 185 3.15 -6.92 -6.91
CA ARG A 185 3.36 -7.36 -8.30
C ARG A 185 3.61 -6.21 -9.26
N THR A 186 3.26 -4.99 -8.86
CA THR A 186 3.48 -3.79 -9.66
C THR A 186 4.88 -3.24 -9.37
N PRO A 187 5.76 -3.12 -10.37
CA PRO A 187 7.04 -2.44 -10.19
C PRO A 187 6.80 -0.99 -9.74
N ALA A 188 7.32 -0.62 -8.57
CA ALA A 188 7.27 0.77 -8.14
C ALA A 188 8.27 1.59 -8.95
N VAL A 189 7.78 2.59 -9.67
CA VAL A 189 8.63 3.63 -10.25
C VAL A 189 8.91 4.63 -9.14
N LEU A 190 10.04 4.42 -8.44
CA LEU A 190 10.41 5.29 -7.32
C LEU A 190 10.98 6.62 -7.85
N ALA A 191 10.34 7.72 -7.47
CA ALA A 191 10.85 9.05 -7.69
C ALA A 191 11.98 9.39 -6.71
N SER A 192 12.89 10.28 -7.13
CA SER A 192 13.79 10.94 -6.20
C SER A 192 12.97 11.77 -5.21
N THR A 193 13.09 11.48 -3.92
CA THR A 193 12.32 12.16 -2.87
C THR A 193 13.24 12.99 -1.99
N MET A 194 12.75 14.17 -1.59
CA MET A 194 13.45 14.98 -0.60
C MET A 194 13.41 14.27 0.77
N PRO A 195 14.43 14.46 1.63
CA PRO A 195 14.34 14.09 3.03
C PRO A 195 13.03 14.61 3.65
N GLY A 196 12.40 13.80 4.50
CA GLY A 196 11.12 14.13 5.14
C GLY A 196 9.88 14.02 4.24
N GLN A 197 10.05 13.64 2.97
CA GLN A 197 8.94 13.46 2.02
C GLN A 197 9.04 12.12 1.28
N PRO A 198 9.06 10.98 2.00
CA PRO A 198 9.17 9.68 1.35
C PRO A 198 7.96 9.38 0.47
N GLU A 199 8.19 8.67 -0.62
CA GLU A 199 7.15 8.31 -1.57
C GLU A 199 6.29 7.15 -1.02
N PRO A 200 4.96 7.33 -0.92
CA PRO A 200 4.05 6.23 -0.67
C PRO A 200 4.00 5.28 -1.88
N VAL A 201 4.07 3.97 -1.65
CA VAL A 201 4.14 2.91 -2.69
C VAL A 201 2.87 2.06 -2.72
N PHE A 202 1.95 2.30 -1.80
CA PHE A 202 0.64 1.69 -1.76
C PHE A 202 -0.41 2.71 -2.23
N ASP A 203 -1.29 2.28 -3.13
CA ASP A 203 -2.39 3.06 -3.69
C ASP A 203 -3.57 3.25 -2.74
N PHE A 204 -3.62 2.46 -1.66
CA PHE A 204 -4.61 2.56 -0.61
C PHE A 204 -4.19 3.44 0.57
N ILE A 205 -5.18 3.82 1.37
CA ILE A 205 -5.03 4.62 2.60
C ILE A 205 -5.75 3.89 3.73
N LEU A 206 -5.04 3.65 4.83
CA LEU A 206 -5.59 3.12 6.07
C LEU A 206 -6.30 4.24 6.87
N GLY A 207 -7.39 3.92 7.57
CA GLY A 207 -8.06 4.88 8.48
C GLY A 207 -8.94 5.95 7.82
N ALA A 208 -8.96 6.06 6.49
CA ALA A 208 -9.59 7.18 5.77
C ALA A 208 -11.11 7.36 6.02
N LYS A 209 -11.83 6.30 6.44
CA LYS A 209 -13.30 6.33 6.64
C LYS A 209 -13.74 6.38 8.11
N SER A 210 -12.81 6.28 9.07
CA SER A 210 -13.14 6.01 10.47
C SER A 210 -13.39 7.28 11.31
N ARG A 211 -12.71 8.39 11.03
CA ARG A 211 -12.77 9.62 11.85
C ARG A 211 -13.65 10.75 11.33
N ALA A 212 -14.17 10.69 10.10
CA ALA A 212 -15.07 11.71 9.56
C ALA A 212 -16.39 11.86 10.35
N ARG A 213 -16.73 10.91 11.24
CA ARG A 213 -17.93 10.96 12.10
C ARG A 213 -17.68 11.44 13.53
N GLY A 214 -16.43 11.70 13.94
CA GLY A 214 -16.08 12.04 15.32
C GLY A 214 -15.96 13.53 15.63
N GLN A 215 -15.95 14.41 14.62
CA GLN A 215 -15.73 15.86 14.80
C GLN A 215 -17.02 16.70 14.69
N ALA A 216 -18.20 16.07 14.68
CA ALA A 216 -19.49 16.75 14.57
C ALA A 216 -20.19 16.99 15.93
N HIS A 217 -19.47 16.83 17.05
CA HIS A 217 -20.00 17.13 18.39
C HIS A 217 -18.91 17.79 19.25
N LEU A 218 -18.71 19.08 19.01
CA LEU A 218 -18.35 20.08 20.01
C LEU A 218 -19.13 21.35 19.68
#